data_AF-A0A1M6NQ22-F1
#
_entry.id   AF-A0A1M6NQ22-F1
#
_cell.length_a   1.000
_cell.length_b   1.000
_cell.length_c   1.000
_cell.angle_alpha   90.00
_cell.angle_beta   90.00
_cell.angle_gamma   90.00
#
_symmetry.space_group_name_H-M   'P 1'
#
loop_
_entity.id
_entity.type
_entity.pdbx_description
1 polymer ?
#
loop_
_entity_poly.entity_id
_entity_poly.type
_entity_poly.pdbx_seq_one_letter_code
_entity_poly.pdbx_strand_id
1 'polypeptide(L)'
;MKIKEIFDKKIKNILEGEKVLSILLIGAGANIEEEDFHTLRDIDLFVITHGKYEFERELITVDGVLFDVSYMSYNSFEKAIYDETPFLINSLQSYKFVYNIDKDLAKLLDKIRYLYKRGPQKLKKDEIDYIRFKLYQDFTDILGRKEDLINTEFLMNNLFYNILTYYYKLHGYWIPKDKKILKDIQKIDKVLYNLSIDFIGEELDKKIEKLNTIMNYVLKPYGGVVKFWKRNSFPII
;
A
#
# COMPACT_ATOMS: atom_id res chain seq x y z
N MET A 1 0.99 22.35 -26.02
CA MET A 1 -0.29 21.61 -26.08
C MET A 1 -0.90 21.66 -24.69
N LYS A 2 -2.21 21.91 -24.55
CA LYS A 2 -2.84 21.91 -23.21
C LYS A 2 -2.78 20.49 -22.65
N ILE A 3 -2.61 20.32 -21.33
CA ILE A 3 -2.51 18.98 -20.70
C ILE A 3 -3.70 18.09 -21.05
N LYS A 4 -4.90 18.66 -21.17
CA LYS A 4 -6.09 17.95 -21.64
C LYS A 4 -5.91 17.34 -23.04
N GLU A 5 -5.38 18.10 -23.98
CA GLU A 5 -5.15 17.61 -25.35
C GLU A 5 -4.11 16.46 -25.35
N ILE A 6 -3.10 16.53 -24.48
CA ILE A 6 -2.11 15.46 -24.29
C ILE A 6 -2.78 14.21 -23.71
N PHE A 7 -3.63 14.39 -22.70
CA PHE A 7 -4.43 13.34 -22.10
C PHE A 7 -5.32 12.65 -23.13
N ASP A 8 -6.16 13.41 -23.84
CA ASP A 8 -7.07 12.90 -24.87
C ASP A 8 -6.31 12.13 -25.98
N LYS A 9 -5.15 12.65 -26.41
CA LYS A 9 -4.26 11.97 -27.36
C LYS A 9 -3.76 10.62 -26.81
N LYS A 10 -3.33 10.55 -25.55
CA LYS A 10 -2.89 9.28 -24.94
C LYS A 10 -4.05 8.29 -24.81
N ILE A 11 -5.23 8.74 -24.40
CA ILE A 11 -6.44 7.90 -24.34
C ILE A 11 -6.79 7.34 -25.71
N LYS A 12 -6.79 8.18 -26.75
CA LYS A 12 -7.04 7.75 -28.13
C LYS A 12 -6.03 6.69 -28.58
N ASN A 13 -4.74 6.90 -28.33
CA ASN A 13 -3.70 5.93 -28.69
C ASN A 13 -3.90 4.57 -27.99
N ILE A 14 -4.33 4.58 -26.72
CA ILE A 14 -4.65 3.33 -25.99
C ILE A 14 -5.84 2.62 -26.66
N LEU A 15 -6.90 3.35 -26.99
CA LEU A 15 -8.11 2.78 -27.62
C LEU A 15 -7.84 2.21 -29.03
N GLU A 16 -6.90 2.80 -29.78
CA GLU A 16 -6.52 2.33 -31.12
C GLU A 16 -5.56 1.13 -31.08
N GLY A 17 -4.73 1.03 -30.03
CA GLY A 17 -3.74 -0.04 -29.88
C GLY A 17 -4.27 -1.31 -29.20
N GLU A 18 -5.31 -1.18 -28.37
CA GLU A 18 -5.76 -2.24 -27.47
C GLU A 18 -7.25 -2.56 -27.61
N LYS A 19 -7.64 -3.81 -27.32
CA LYS A 19 -9.05 -4.19 -27.16
C LYS A 19 -9.56 -3.80 -25.76
N VAL A 20 -9.77 -2.51 -25.56
CA VAL A 20 -10.10 -1.90 -24.27
C VAL A 20 -11.56 -2.12 -23.88
N LEU A 21 -11.78 -2.53 -22.64
CA LEU A 21 -13.10 -2.57 -21.99
C LEU A 21 -13.37 -1.31 -21.17
N SER A 22 -12.37 -0.87 -20.40
CA SER A 22 -12.46 0.34 -19.60
C SER A 22 -11.09 0.98 -19.40
N ILE A 23 -11.09 2.31 -19.30
CA ILE A 23 -9.96 3.10 -18.84
C ILE A 23 -10.42 3.87 -17.61
N LEU A 24 -9.68 3.71 -16.52
CA LEU A 24 -9.91 4.35 -15.26
C LEU A 24 -8.78 5.34 -15.00
N LEU A 25 -9.14 6.56 -14.61
CA LEU A 25 -8.22 7.50 -13.99
C LEU A 25 -8.15 7.18 -12.50
N ILE A 26 -6.94 6.93 -11.99
CA ILE A 26 -6.71 6.48 -10.62
C ILE A 26 -5.78 7.45 -9.89
N GLY A 27 -5.36 7.11 -8.67
CA GLY A 27 -4.33 7.87 -7.95
C GLY A 27 -4.79 9.27 -7.57
N ALA A 28 -3.91 10.27 -7.72
CA ALA A 28 -4.25 11.66 -7.40
C ALA A 28 -5.27 12.25 -8.39
N GLY A 29 -5.17 11.87 -9.68
CA GLY A 29 -6.07 12.31 -10.74
C GLY A 29 -7.54 11.95 -10.50
N ALA A 30 -7.80 10.82 -9.83
CA ALA A 30 -9.17 10.38 -9.52
C ALA A 30 -9.98 11.37 -8.65
N ASN A 31 -9.33 12.31 -7.94
CA ASN A 31 -9.99 13.21 -7.00
C ASN A 31 -9.92 14.70 -7.41
N ILE A 32 -9.47 15.00 -8.63
CA ILE A 32 -9.40 16.35 -9.15
C ILE A 32 -10.12 16.45 -10.51
N GLU A 33 -10.47 17.66 -10.91
CA GLU A 33 -11.07 17.90 -12.22
C GLU A 33 -9.99 18.00 -13.32
N GLU A 34 -10.40 17.77 -14.57
CA GLU A 34 -9.48 17.74 -15.73
C GLU A 34 -8.71 19.05 -15.91
N GLU A 35 -9.33 20.18 -15.57
CA GLU A 35 -8.70 21.51 -15.62
C GLU A 35 -7.48 21.61 -14.69
N ASP A 36 -7.48 20.85 -13.59
CA ASP A 36 -6.45 20.86 -12.56
C ASP A 36 -5.34 19.83 -12.81
N PHE A 37 -5.35 19.09 -13.92
CA PHE A 37 -4.33 18.08 -14.22
C PHE A 37 -2.91 18.68 -14.27
N HIS A 38 -2.77 19.98 -14.51
CA HIS A 38 -1.50 20.69 -14.44
C HIS A 38 -0.83 20.71 -13.06
N THR A 39 -1.58 20.38 -12.00
CA THR A 39 -1.08 20.27 -10.63
C THR A 39 -0.51 18.87 -10.32
N LEU A 40 -0.75 17.90 -11.20
CA LEU A 40 -0.30 16.52 -11.02
C LEU A 40 1.18 16.36 -11.42
N ARG A 41 1.88 15.50 -10.69
CA ARG A 41 3.22 15.05 -11.08
C ARG A 41 3.17 14.06 -12.25
N ASP A 42 2.14 13.21 -12.23
CA ASP A 42 1.90 12.11 -13.15
C ASP A 42 0.39 11.83 -13.26
N ILE A 43 -0.01 11.26 -14.39
CA ILE A 43 -1.38 10.80 -14.64
C ILE A 43 -1.38 9.27 -14.56
N ASP A 44 -1.99 8.74 -13.49
CA ASP A 44 -2.14 7.30 -13.29
C ASP A 44 -3.39 6.77 -14.02
N LEU A 45 -3.22 5.80 -14.91
CA LEU A 45 -4.30 5.14 -15.64
C LEU A 45 -4.31 3.63 -15.37
N PHE A 46 -5.51 3.05 -15.30
CA PHE A 46 -5.70 1.62 -15.24
C PHE A 46 -6.61 1.18 -16.39
N VAL A 47 -6.08 0.33 -17.26
CA VAL A 47 -6.72 -0.12 -18.49
C VAL A 47 -7.10 -1.58 -18.33
N ILE A 48 -8.39 -1.87 -18.44
CA ILE A 48 -8.93 -3.22 -18.45
C ILE A 48 -9.20 -3.60 -19.90
N THR A 49 -8.65 -4.72 -20.36
CA THR A 49 -8.74 -5.14 -21.76
C THR A 49 -9.28 -6.56 -21.90
N HIS A 50 -9.70 -6.93 -23.12
CA HIS A 50 -9.89 -8.32 -23.54
C HIS A 50 -8.57 -9.03 -23.90
N GLY A 51 -7.43 -8.39 -23.64
CA GLY A 51 -6.10 -8.93 -23.95
C GLY A 51 -5.71 -10.11 -23.05
N LYS A 52 -4.44 -10.49 -23.11
CA LYS A 52 -3.88 -11.62 -22.34
C LYS A 52 -3.00 -11.19 -21.17
N TYR A 53 -2.99 -9.89 -20.85
CA TYR A 53 -2.14 -9.34 -19.81
C TYR A 53 -2.54 -9.90 -18.42
N GLU A 54 -1.58 -10.49 -17.71
CA GLU A 54 -1.75 -10.75 -16.27
C GLU A 54 -1.71 -9.42 -15.52
N PHE A 55 -0.62 -8.68 -15.65
CA PHE A 55 -0.47 -7.29 -15.27
C PHE A 55 0.76 -6.72 -15.97
N GLU A 56 0.61 -5.63 -16.71
CA GLU A 56 1.72 -4.90 -17.33
C GLU A 56 1.65 -3.42 -16.95
N ARG A 57 2.80 -2.75 -16.91
CA ARG A 57 2.89 -1.35 -16.53
C ARG A 57 3.84 -0.59 -17.44
N GLU A 58 3.39 0.57 -17.90
CA GLU A 58 4.13 1.49 -18.76
C GLU A 58 4.31 2.84 -18.06
N LEU A 59 5.55 3.32 -17.96
CA LEU A 59 5.85 4.70 -17.59
C LEU A 59 6.34 5.43 -18.84
N ILE A 60 5.57 6.42 -19.30
CA ILE A 60 5.86 7.12 -20.55
C ILE A 60 5.61 8.61 -20.43
N THR A 61 6.53 9.42 -20.96
CA THR A 61 6.34 10.88 -21.07
C THR A 61 5.82 11.22 -22.45
N VAL A 62 4.65 11.85 -22.53
CA VAL A 62 4.06 12.36 -23.77
C VAL A 62 4.01 13.88 -23.68
N ASP A 63 4.73 14.57 -24.56
CA ASP A 63 4.72 16.03 -24.65
C ASP A 63 4.97 16.73 -23.29
N GLY A 64 5.84 16.14 -22.45
CA GLY A 64 6.22 16.65 -21.12
C GLY A 64 5.34 16.17 -19.95
N VAL A 65 4.26 15.43 -20.21
CA VAL A 65 3.38 14.85 -19.18
C VAL A 65 3.74 13.39 -18.95
N LEU A 66 4.01 13.01 -17.69
CA LEU A 66 4.30 11.63 -17.31
C LEU A 66 2.99 10.86 -17.10
N PHE A 67 2.86 9.73 -17.79
CA PHE A 67 1.77 8.77 -17.61
C PHE A 67 2.30 7.49 -16.97
N ASP A 68 1.55 6.98 -16.00
CA ASP A 68 1.74 5.67 -15.40
C ASP A 68 0.53 4.81 -15.75
N VAL A 69 0.67 3.92 -16.73
CA VAL A 69 -0.45 3.14 -17.28
C VAL A 69 -0.28 1.68 -16.91
N SER A 70 -1.23 1.17 -16.14
CA SER A 70 -1.34 -0.25 -15.83
C SER A 70 -2.35 -0.92 -16.76
N TYR A 71 -2.01 -2.09 -17.31
CA TYR A 71 -2.85 -2.88 -18.18
C TYR A 71 -3.11 -4.26 -17.55
N MET A 72 -4.36 -4.72 -17.61
CA MET A 72 -4.76 -6.01 -17.07
C MET A 72 -5.91 -6.58 -17.89
N SER A 73 -5.89 -7.88 -18.18
CA SER A 73 -7.03 -8.54 -18.81
C SER A 73 -8.21 -8.63 -17.85
N TYR A 74 -9.43 -8.68 -18.37
CA TYR A 74 -10.65 -8.86 -17.57
C TYR A 74 -10.57 -10.07 -16.65
N ASN A 75 -10.11 -11.22 -17.16
CA ASN A 75 -10.02 -12.46 -16.37
C ASN A 75 -9.02 -12.32 -15.21
N SER A 76 -7.86 -11.71 -15.47
CA SER A 76 -6.85 -11.44 -14.44
C SER A 76 -7.37 -10.43 -13.41
N PHE A 77 -8.14 -9.44 -13.85
CA PHE A 77 -8.79 -8.45 -13.01
C PHE A 77 -9.81 -9.09 -12.06
N GLU A 78 -10.72 -9.92 -12.58
CA GLU A 78 -11.68 -10.67 -11.77
C GLU A 78 -10.99 -11.58 -10.75
N LYS A 79 -9.96 -12.31 -11.20
CA LYS A 79 -9.17 -13.17 -10.32
C LYS A 79 -8.48 -12.36 -9.22
N ALA A 80 -7.86 -11.23 -9.55
CA ALA A 80 -7.18 -10.40 -8.57
C ALA A 80 -8.15 -9.79 -7.53
N ILE A 81 -9.41 -9.51 -7.92
CA ILE A 81 -10.47 -9.12 -6.98
C ILE A 81 -10.86 -10.30 -6.07
N TYR A 82 -11.00 -11.50 -6.64
CA TYR A 82 -11.31 -12.71 -5.88
C TYR A 82 -10.21 -13.06 -4.88
N ASP A 83 -8.96 -12.97 -5.30
CA ASP A 83 -7.76 -13.21 -4.48
C ASP A 83 -7.47 -12.04 -3.50
N GLU A 84 -8.31 -11.00 -3.50
CA GLU A 84 -8.19 -9.80 -2.68
C GLU A 84 -6.80 -9.14 -2.78
N THR A 85 -6.26 -9.03 -3.99
CA THR A 85 -4.90 -8.55 -4.25
C THR A 85 -4.70 -7.12 -3.71
N PRO A 86 -3.82 -6.88 -2.72
CA PRO A 86 -3.73 -5.60 -2.02
C PRO A 86 -3.44 -4.41 -2.94
N PHE A 87 -2.54 -4.59 -3.91
CA PHE A 87 -2.19 -3.54 -4.86
C PHE A 87 -3.40 -3.06 -5.65
N LEU A 88 -4.23 -3.99 -6.15
CA LEU A 88 -5.41 -3.68 -6.95
C LEU A 88 -6.44 -2.94 -6.11
N ILE A 89 -6.74 -3.46 -4.92
CA ILE A 89 -7.74 -2.88 -4.02
C ILE A 89 -7.34 -1.46 -3.61
N ASN A 90 -6.09 -1.25 -3.21
CA ASN A 90 -5.58 0.06 -2.83
C ASN A 90 -5.57 1.07 -3.98
N SER A 91 -5.28 0.61 -5.20
CA SER A 91 -5.14 1.50 -6.37
C SER A 91 -6.50 1.91 -6.95
N LEU A 92 -7.52 1.04 -6.81
CA LEU A 92 -8.83 1.21 -7.42
C LEU A 92 -9.95 1.52 -6.41
N GLN A 93 -9.63 1.75 -5.13
CA GLN A 93 -10.63 2.21 -4.16
C GLN A 93 -11.22 3.59 -4.50
N SER A 94 -10.44 4.44 -5.18
CA SER A 94 -10.89 5.70 -5.79
C SER A 94 -10.49 5.71 -7.25
N TYR A 95 -11.45 5.98 -8.13
CA TYR A 95 -11.27 6.03 -9.58
C TYR A 95 -12.34 6.92 -10.23
N LYS A 96 -12.03 7.46 -11.41
CA LYS A 96 -12.97 8.08 -12.34
C LYS A 96 -12.98 7.29 -13.66
N PHE A 97 -14.15 7.08 -14.25
CA PHE A 97 -14.24 6.48 -15.58
C PHE A 97 -13.80 7.51 -16.62
N VAL A 98 -12.82 7.12 -17.45
CA VAL A 98 -12.42 7.86 -18.66
C VAL A 98 -13.09 7.24 -19.88
N TYR A 99 -13.16 5.91 -19.89
CA TYR A 99 -13.84 5.13 -20.91
C TYR A 99 -14.44 3.87 -20.28
N ASN A 100 -15.65 3.49 -20.67
CA ASN A 100 -16.25 2.23 -20.24
C ASN A 100 -17.31 1.76 -21.24
N ILE A 101 -17.13 0.56 -21.80
CA ILE A 101 -18.14 -0.09 -22.64
C ILE A 101 -18.79 -1.29 -21.97
N ASP A 102 -18.22 -1.79 -20.87
CA ASP A 102 -18.73 -2.94 -20.14
C ASP A 102 -19.57 -2.47 -18.94
N LYS A 103 -20.86 -2.78 -18.97
CA LYS A 103 -21.80 -2.40 -17.90
C LYS A 103 -21.61 -3.23 -16.63
N ASP A 104 -21.03 -4.43 -16.72
CA ASP A 104 -20.80 -5.30 -15.58
C ASP A 104 -19.49 -4.98 -14.85
N LEU A 105 -18.54 -4.30 -15.49
CA LEU A 105 -17.32 -3.80 -14.84
C LEU A 105 -17.61 -2.90 -13.63
N ALA A 106 -18.70 -2.13 -13.68
CA ALA A 106 -19.10 -1.29 -12.56
C ALA A 106 -19.35 -2.11 -11.28
N LYS A 107 -19.94 -3.31 -11.40
CA LYS A 107 -20.19 -4.20 -10.24
C LYS A 107 -18.89 -4.73 -9.64
N LEU A 108 -17.91 -5.06 -10.48
CA LEU A 108 -16.59 -5.50 -10.03
C LEU A 108 -15.83 -4.37 -9.31
N LEU A 109 -15.92 -3.14 -9.82
CA LEU A 109 -15.32 -1.96 -9.18
C LEU A 109 -16.02 -1.61 -7.85
N ASP A 110 -17.34 -1.78 -7.77
CA ASP A 110 -18.08 -1.64 -6.51
C ASP A 110 -17.66 -2.70 -5.49
N LYS A 111 -17.39 -3.94 -5.94
CA LYS A 111 -16.81 -4.98 -5.09
C LYS A 111 -15.42 -4.57 -4.56
N ILE A 112 -14.58 -3.93 -5.36
CA ILE A 112 -13.29 -3.38 -4.88
C ILE A 112 -13.51 -2.35 -3.78
N ARG A 113 -14.41 -1.39 -3.98
CA ARG A 113 -14.73 -0.37 -2.95
C ARG A 113 -15.25 -1.01 -1.66
N TYR A 114 -16.07 -2.06 -1.78
CA TYR A 114 -16.52 -2.85 -0.64
C TYR A 114 -15.36 -3.54 0.07
N LEU A 115 -14.47 -4.23 -0.65
CA LEU A 115 -13.29 -4.90 -0.08
C LEU A 115 -12.34 -3.91 0.60
N TYR A 116 -12.15 -2.73 0.00
CA TYR A 116 -11.34 -1.67 0.62
C TYR A 116 -11.94 -1.23 1.97
N LYS A 117 -13.24 -0.97 2.02
CA LYS A 117 -13.95 -0.59 3.26
C LYS A 117 -13.99 -1.71 4.31
N ARG A 118 -14.14 -2.96 3.86
CA ARG A 118 -14.17 -4.15 4.72
C ARG A 118 -12.81 -4.43 5.36
N GLY A 119 -11.72 -4.05 4.69
CA GLY A 119 -10.35 -4.38 5.07
C GLY A 119 -9.91 -5.78 4.59
N PRO A 120 -8.61 -6.10 4.73
CA PRO A 120 -8.07 -7.42 4.46
C PRO A 120 -8.68 -8.48 5.38
N GLN A 121 -8.47 -9.75 5.02
CA GLN A 121 -8.85 -10.87 5.90
C GLN A 121 -8.21 -10.73 7.28
N LYS A 122 -9.00 -11.06 8.31
CA LYS A 122 -8.52 -11.01 9.70
C LYS A 122 -7.46 -12.09 9.91
N LEU A 123 -6.40 -11.70 10.60
CA LEU A 123 -5.36 -12.62 11.04
C LEU A 123 -5.92 -13.66 12.00
N LYS A 124 -5.44 -14.89 11.86
CA LYS A 124 -5.62 -15.96 12.84
C LYS A 124 -4.74 -15.70 14.07
N LYS A 125 -5.04 -16.39 15.16
CA LYS A 125 -4.34 -16.22 16.43
C LYS A 125 -2.85 -16.54 16.34
N ASP A 126 -2.50 -17.60 15.64
CA ASP A 126 -1.13 -18.04 15.39
C ASP A 126 -0.34 -17.01 14.57
N GLU A 127 -0.98 -16.35 13.60
CA GLU A 127 -0.37 -15.24 12.85
C GLU A 127 -0.11 -14.02 13.74
N ILE A 128 -1.07 -13.67 14.61
CA ILE A 128 -0.90 -12.58 15.59
C ILE A 128 0.25 -12.91 16.56
N ASP A 129 0.26 -14.14 17.10
CA ASP A 129 1.32 -14.60 18.00
C ASP A 129 2.69 -14.57 17.31
N TYR A 130 2.75 -14.95 16.02
CA TYR A 130 3.98 -14.89 15.23
C TYR A 130 4.49 -13.46 15.06
N ILE A 131 3.61 -12.50 14.74
CA ILE A 131 3.98 -11.08 14.64
C ILE A 131 4.57 -10.58 15.97
N ARG A 132 3.91 -10.90 17.08
CA ARG A 132 4.35 -10.52 18.43
C ARG A 132 5.71 -11.11 18.79
N PHE A 133 5.99 -12.33 18.33
CA PHE A 133 7.27 -13.00 18.52
C PHE A 133 8.35 -12.41 17.61
N LYS A 134 8.06 -12.27 16.30
CA LYS A 134 9.00 -11.77 15.30
C LYS A 134 9.51 -10.38 15.63
N LEU A 135 8.61 -9.45 15.97
CA LEU A 135 8.97 -8.09 16.35
C LEU A 135 9.87 -8.06 17.60
N TYR A 136 9.61 -8.94 18.57
CA TYR A 136 10.46 -9.05 19.75
C TYR A 136 11.84 -9.62 19.42
N GLN A 137 11.93 -10.66 18.57
CA GLN A 137 13.21 -11.21 18.12
C GLN A 137 14.05 -10.16 17.39
N ASP A 138 13.44 -9.42 16.45
CA ASP A 138 14.11 -8.34 15.73
C ASP A 138 14.63 -7.25 16.68
N PHE A 139 13.86 -6.93 17.72
CA PHE A 139 14.30 -5.99 18.75
C PHE A 139 15.47 -6.53 19.57
N THR A 140 15.46 -7.81 19.96
CA THR A 140 16.58 -8.42 20.68
C THR A 140 17.85 -8.51 19.84
N ASP A 141 17.71 -8.73 18.54
CA ASP A 141 18.81 -8.73 17.59
C ASP A 141 19.52 -7.36 17.53
N ILE A 142 18.76 -6.26 17.59
CA ILE A 142 19.29 -4.90 17.68
C ILE A 142 20.06 -4.71 19.00
N LEU A 143 19.48 -5.17 20.12
CA LEU A 143 20.13 -5.04 21.44
C LEU A 143 21.47 -5.78 21.53
N GLY A 144 21.61 -6.90 20.82
CA GLY A 144 22.85 -7.69 20.77
C GLY A 144 23.94 -7.10 19.87
N ARG A 145 23.67 -6.02 19.12
CA ARG A 145 24.57 -5.46 18.10
C ARG A 145 24.96 -4.00 18.33
N LYS A 146 24.71 -3.46 19.52
CA LYS A 146 24.93 -2.03 19.85
C LYS A 146 26.32 -1.49 19.56
N GLU A 147 27.34 -2.34 19.52
CA GLU A 147 28.72 -1.94 19.18
C GLU A 147 28.90 -1.62 17.69
N ASP A 148 28.07 -2.21 16.82
CA ASP A 148 27.98 -1.93 15.39
C ASP A 148 26.89 -0.87 15.15
N LEU A 149 27.26 0.40 15.31
CA LEU A 149 26.34 1.54 15.26
C LEU A 149 25.60 1.65 13.91
N ILE A 150 26.30 1.40 12.80
CA ILE A 150 25.73 1.53 11.46
C ILE A 150 24.66 0.47 11.23
N ASN A 151 24.98 -0.79 11.53
CA ASN A 151 24.03 -1.88 11.37
C ASN A 151 22.87 -1.76 12.37
N THR A 152 23.15 -1.31 13.60
CA THR A 152 22.13 -1.03 14.62
C THR A 152 21.14 0.02 14.10
N GLU A 153 21.62 1.13 13.53
CA GLU A 153 20.74 2.14 12.95
C GLU A 153 19.90 1.60 11.79
N PHE A 154 20.51 0.84 10.89
CA PHE A 154 19.80 0.21 9.78
C PHE A 154 18.69 -0.73 10.27
N LEU A 155 19.00 -1.62 11.21
CA LEU A 155 18.03 -2.56 11.78
C LEU A 155 16.92 -1.84 12.55
N MET A 156 17.21 -0.77 13.27
CA MET A 156 16.18 0.03 13.94
C MET A 156 15.18 0.64 12.97
N ASN A 157 15.65 1.22 11.86
CA ASN A 157 14.76 1.78 10.85
C ASN A 157 13.90 0.70 10.17
N ASN A 158 14.48 -0.48 9.90
CA ASN A 158 13.74 -1.62 9.37
C ASN A 158 12.68 -2.13 10.35
N LEU A 159 13.04 -2.29 11.62
CA LEU A 159 12.09 -2.73 12.64
C LEU A 159 10.99 -1.68 12.84
N PHE A 160 11.31 -0.40 12.83
CA PHE A 160 10.33 0.67 12.88
C PHE A 160 9.30 0.56 11.74
N TYR A 161 9.77 0.43 10.49
CA TYR A 161 8.90 0.20 9.34
C TYR A 161 8.04 -1.07 9.51
N ASN A 162 8.64 -2.17 9.97
CA ASN A 162 7.93 -3.43 10.22
C ASN A 162 6.84 -3.26 11.30
N ILE A 163 7.11 -2.56 12.40
CA ILE A 163 6.10 -2.30 13.43
C ILE A 163 4.92 -1.53 12.84
N LEU A 164 5.18 -0.50 12.02
CA LEU A 164 4.10 0.27 11.40
C LEU A 164 3.30 -0.56 10.39
N THR A 165 3.94 -1.41 9.57
CA THR A 165 3.22 -2.28 8.64
C THR A 165 2.41 -3.35 9.38
N TYR A 166 2.94 -3.93 10.45
CA TYR A 166 2.19 -4.86 11.29
C TYR A 166 1.05 -4.19 12.05
N TYR A 167 1.18 -2.92 12.43
CA TYR A 167 0.07 -2.17 13.00
C TYR A 167 -1.16 -2.19 12.08
N TYR A 168 -1.00 -1.93 10.77
CA TYR A 168 -2.10 -2.04 9.81
C TYR A 168 -2.67 -3.47 9.75
N LYS A 169 -1.81 -4.49 9.64
CA LYS A 169 -2.26 -5.90 9.57
C LYS A 169 -3.05 -6.31 10.81
N LEU A 170 -2.56 -5.98 11.99
CA LEU A 170 -3.17 -6.31 13.27
C LEU A 170 -4.56 -5.65 13.43
N HIS A 171 -4.71 -4.42 12.95
CA HIS A 171 -5.97 -3.67 13.01
C HIS A 171 -6.92 -3.99 11.84
N GLY A 172 -6.53 -4.88 10.92
CA GLY A 172 -7.35 -5.22 9.75
C GLY A 172 -7.49 -4.07 8.76
N TYR A 173 -6.43 -3.29 8.58
CA TYR A 173 -6.34 -2.23 7.58
C TYR A 173 -5.46 -2.66 6.41
N TRP A 174 -5.78 -2.13 5.22
CA TRP A 174 -4.88 -2.21 4.07
C TRP A 174 -3.63 -1.39 4.35
N ILE A 175 -2.46 -1.95 4.06
CA ILE A 175 -1.20 -1.23 4.20
C ILE A 175 -1.13 -0.18 3.09
N PRO A 176 -1.02 1.12 3.42
CA PRO A 176 -0.89 2.17 2.40
C PRO A 176 0.51 2.14 1.78
N LYS A 177 0.68 2.84 0.64
CA LYS A 177 2.02 3.05 0.04
C LYS A 177 2.97 3.66 1.09
N ASP A 178 4.24 3.26 1.10
CA ASP A 178 5.22 3.65 2.13
C ASP A 178 5.22 5.16 2.44
N LYS A 179 5.27 6.00 1.40
CA LYS A 179 5.25 7.48 1.52
C LYS A 179 3.99 8.06 2.19
N LYS A 180 2.94 7.26 2.38
CA LYS A 180 1.67 7.63 3.01
C LYS A 180 1.49 7.05 4.40
N ILE A 181 2.33 6.10 4.85
CA ILE A 181 2.16 5.40 6.13
C ILE A 181 1.99 6.38 7.30
N LEU A 182 2.93 7.31 7.51
CA LEU A 182 2.86 8.24 8.65
C LEU A 182 1.70 9.23 8.54
N LYS A 183 1.41 9.73 7.34
CA LYS A 183 0.29 10.65 7.10
C LYS A 183 -1.06 9.97 7.36
N ASP A 184 -1.15 8.67 7.09
CA ASP A 184 -2.35 7.89 7.36
C ASP A 184 -2.47 7.54 8.85
N ILE A 185 -1.38 7.10 9.51
CA ILE A 185 -1.31 6.93 10.97
C ILE A 185 -1.74 8.22 11.70
N GLN A 186 -1.28 9.39 11.26
CA GLN A 186 -1.68 10.67 11.85
C GLN A 186 -3.21 10.86 11.94
N LYS A 187 -3.95 10.32 10.98
CA LYS A 187 -5.42 10.43 10.92
C LYS A 187 -6.10 9.41 11.82
N ILE A 188 -5.57 8.19 11.89
CA ILE A 188 -6.22 7.05 12.55
C ILE A 188 -5.73 6.81 13.99
N ASP A 189 -4.48 7.17 14.30
CA ASP A 189 -3.86 7.02 15.62
C ASP A 189 -2.79 8.10 15.85
N LYS A 190 -3.23 9.21 16.43
CA LYS A 190 -2.36 10.36 16.75
C LYS A 190 -1.27 10.02 17.77
N VAL A 191 -1.50 9.06 18.67
CA VAL A 191 -0.53 8.68 19.69
C VAL A 191 0.63 7.93 19.03
N LEU A 192 0.32 6.94 18.19
CA LEU A 192 1.32 6.23 17.41
C LEU A 192 2.09 7.17 16.47
N TYR A 193 1.39 8.13 15.86
CA TYR A 193 2.04 9.16 15.04
C TYR A 193 3.07 9.96 15.85
N ASN A 194 2.69 10.46 17.03
CA ASN A 194 3.62 11.23 17.87
C ASN A 194 4.83 10.39 18.33
N LEU A 195 4.60 9.13 18.75
CA LEU A 195 5.69 8.22 19.07
C LEU A 195 6.64 7.98 17.87
N SER A 196 6.08 7.94 16.66
CA SER A 196 6.84 7.79 15.42
C SER A 196 7.71 9.02 15.12
N ILE A 197 7.17 10.22 15.31
CA ILE A 197 7.94 11.48 15.14
C ILE A 197 9.08 11.54 16.16
N ASP A 198 8.81 11.18 17.42
CA ASP A 198 9.82 11.09 18.46
C ASP A 198 10.96 10.14 18.09
N PHE A 199 10.66 8.95 17.53
CA PHE A 199 11.70 8.02 17.09
C PHE A 199 12.56 8.58 15.94
N ILE A 200 11.93 9.24 14.96
CA ILE A 200 12.63 9.75 13.77
C ILE A 200 13.59 10.89 14.14
N GLY A 201 13.18 11.76 15.07
CA GLY A 201 13.92 12.97 15.43
C GLY A 201 14.98 12.82 16.51
N GLU A 202 15.22 11.61 17.03
CA GLU A 202 16.06 11.40 18.21
C GLU A 202 17.44 10.80 17.88
N GLU A 203 18.40 10.96 18.79
CA GLU A 203 19.73 10.32 18.73
C GLU A 203 19.67 8.79 18.90
N LEU A 204 20.68 8.10 18.37
CA LEU A 204 20.74 6.62 18.28
C LEU A 204 20.45 5.91 19.61
N ASP A 205 21.07 6.34 20.70
CA ASP A 205 20.96 5.67 22.00
C ASP A 205 19.53 5.67 22.55
N LYS A 206 18.78 6.73 22.28
CA LYS A 206 17.38 6.86 22.70
C LYS A 206 16.41 6.31 21.66
N LYS A 207 16.80 6.19 20.39
CA LYS A 207 15.98 5.52 19.35
C LYS A 207 15.60 4.10 19.75
N ILE A 208 16.50 3.36 20.42
CA ILE A 208 16.21 2.00 20.91
C ILE A 208 15.04 2.00 21.92
N GLU A 209 15.03 2.93 22.87
CA GLU A 209 13.97 3.05 23.87
C GLU A 209 12.64 3.49 23.24
N LYS A 210 12.69 4.44 22.30
CA LYS A 210 11.52 4.88 21.53
C LYS A 210 10.95 3.73 20.70
N LEU A 211 11.80 2.94 20.05
CA LEU A 211 11.39 1.79 19.25
C LEU A 211 10.69 0.72 20.11
N ASN A 212 11.23 0.42 21.30
CA ASN A 212 10.57 -0.45 22.26
C ASN A 212 9.21 0.10 22.71
N THR A 213 9.11 1.41 22.91
CA THR A 213 7.86 2.08 23.29
C THR A 213 6.80 1.92 22.20
N ILE A 214 7.17 2.17 20.94
CA ILE A 214 6.28 2.00 19.78
C ILE A 214 5.84 0.54 19.65
N MET A 215 6.77 -0.42 19.73
CA MET A 215 6.47 -1.85 19.64
C MET A 215 5.47 -2.27 20.72
N ASN A 216 5.71 -1.89 21.98
CA ASN A 216 4.81 -2.23 23.08
C ASN A 216 3.45 -1.57 22.93
N TYR A 217 3.39 -0.31 22.46
CA TYR A 217 2.13 0.37 22.17
C TYR A 217 1.30 -0.42 21.13
N VAL A 218 1.92 -0.78 20.00
CA VAL A 218 1.24 -1.51 18.91
C VAL A 218 0.79 -2.92 19.35
N LEU A 219 1.60 -3.62 20.14
CA LEU A 219 1.30 -5.00 20.54
C LEU A 219 0.43 -5.11 21.79
N LYS A 220 0.27 -4.04 22.59
CA LYS A 220 -0.50 -4.07 23.84
C LYS A 220 -1.94 -4.59 23.67
N PRO A 221 -2.73 -4.16 22.66
CA PRO A 221 -4.09 -4.69 22.45
C PRO A 221 -4.12 -6.19 22.13
N TYR A 222 -3.00 -6.76 21.69
CA TYR A 222 -2.87 -8.15 21.26
C TYR A 222 -2.14 -9.02 22.30
N GLY A 223 -2.03 -8.55 23.55
CA GLY A 223 -1.39 -9.27 24.65
C GLY A 223 0.11 -9.00 24.84
N GLY A 224 0.65 -7.96 24.18
CA GLY A 224 2.05 -7.55 24.32
C GLY A 224 3.04 -8.48 23.63
N VAL A 225 4.33 -8.34 23.91
CA VAL A 225 5.40 -9.12 23.27
C VAL A 225 5.33 -10.62 23.62
N VAL A 226 5.73 -11.47 22.67
CA VAL A 226 5.95 -12.91 22.90
C VAL A 226 7.45 -13.16 22.86
N LYS A 227 8.04 -13.53 24.00
CA LYS A 227 9.50 -13.72 24.09
C LYS A 227 9.98 -15.06 23.57
N PHE A 228 9.15 -16.08 23.72
CA PHE A 228 9.49 -17.47 23.43
C PHE A 228 8.41 -18.09 22.56
N TRP A 229 8.83 -18.74 21.48
CA TRP A 229 7.94 -19.56 20.66
C TRP A 229 7.91 -20.98 21.20
N LYS A 230 6.74 -21.42 21.70
CA LYS A 230 6.56 -22.83 22.05
C LYS A 230 6.55 -23.66 20.76
N ARG A 231 7.14 -24.86 20.78
CA ARG A 231 7.17 -25.75 19.62
C ARG A 231 5.75 -25.98 19.08
N ASN A 232 5.48 -25.40 17.92
CA ASN A 232 4.22 -25.49 17.18
C ASN A 232 4.48 -25.16 15.71
N SER A 233 3.44 -25.16 14.86
CA SER A 233 3.50 -24.64 13.49
C SER A 233 4.14 -23.25 13.47
N PHE A 234 5.30 -23.15 12.83
CA PHE A 234 5.99 -21.89 12.60
C PHE A 234 5.69 -21.45 11.17
N PRO A 235 5.20 -20.22 10.94
CA PRO A 235 4.98 -19.73 9.58
C PRO A 235 6.29 -19.75 8.80
N ILE A 236 6.36 -20.54 7.72
CA ILE A 236 7.42 -20.43 6.72
C ILE A 236 6.95 -19.32 5.78
N ILE A 237 7.51 -18.13 5.94
CA ILE A 237 7.22 -16.94 5.13
C ILE A 237 8.30 -16.80 4.07
#